data_AF-X1GCX8-F1
#
_entry.id   AF-X1GCX8-F1
#
_cell.length_a   1.000
_cell.length_b   1.000
_cell.length_c   1.000
_cell.angle_alpha   90.00
_cell.angle_beta   90.00
_cell.angle_gamma   90.00
#
_symmetry.space_group_name_H-M   'P 1'
#
loop_
_entity.id
_entity.type
_entity.pdbx_description
1 polymer ?
#
loop_
_entity_poly.entity_id
_entity_poly.type
_entity_poly.pdbx_seq_one_letter_code
_entity_poly.pdbx_strand_id
1 'polypeptide(L)'
;MLDENHYPDEKSLKEIAEWDILKHGVQGLLDLVEENTNWPDRQIFITGKKVIHFEYHTGGWSGNEDVINALRQNLLFWSVCWEKSTRGGHYYFKIKPIKVENNIELS
;
A
#
# COMPACT_ATOMS: atom_id res chain seq x y z
N MET A 1 13.04 -1.80 1.49
CA MET A 1 14.35 -2.28 1.03
C MET A 1 14.48 -3.76 1.29
N LEU A 2 15.27 -4.46 0.47
CA LEU A 2 15.48 -5.90 0.63
C LEU A 2 16.75 -6.19 1.43
N ASP A 3 16.73 -7.26 2.21
CA ASP A 3 17.86 -7.79 2.96
C ASP A 3 18.84 -8.57 2.07
N GLU A 4 19.87 -9.18 2.67
CA GLU A 4 20.87 -9.99 1.96
C GLU A 4 20.30 -11.22 1.25
N ASN A 5 19.12 -11.69 1.67
CA ASN A 5 18.40 -12.82 1.09
C ASN A 5 17.33 -12.38 0.08
N HIS A 6 17.29 -11.08 -0.25
CA HIS A 6 16.28 -10.46 -1.11
C HIS A 6 14.85 -10.55 -0.53
N TYR A 7 14.72 -10.60 0.80
CA TYR A 7 13.48 -10.49 1.54
C TYR A 7 13.23 -9.06 2.02
N PRO A 8 11.97 -8.62 2.22
CA PRO A 8 11.70 -7.33 2.84
C PRO A 8 12.36 -7.27 4.22
N ASP A 9 13.14 -6.23 4.48
CA ASP A 9 13.78 -6.09 5.79
C ASP A 9 12.75 -5.72 6.87
N GLU A 10 13.02 -6.11 8.13
CA GLU A 10 12.10 -5.89 9.24
C GLU A 10 11.75 -4.42 9.47
N LYS A 11 12.70 -3.50 9.22
CA LYS A 11 12.48 -2.07 9.38
C LYS A 11 11.48 -1.57 8.35
N SER A 12 11.61 -1.99 7.10
CA SER A 12 10.69 -1.67 6.02
C SER A 12 9.29 -2.24 6.29
N LEU A 13 9.19 -3.50 6.74
CA LEU A 13 7.90 -4.10 7.10
C LEU A 13 7.21 -3.35 8.26
N LYS A 14 7.99 -2.96 9.27
CA LYS A 14 7.48 -2.14 10.37
C LYS A 14 7.01 -0.77 9.88
N GLU A 15 7.77 -0.13 9.01
CA GLU A 15 7.42 1.17 8.44
C GLU A 15 6.12 1.09 7.62
N ILE A 16 5.92 0.04 6.82
CA ILE A 16 4.66 -0.23 6.10
C ILE A 16 3.48 -0.36 7.08
N ALA A 17 3.67 -1.14 8.16
CA ALA A 17 2.63 -1.39 9.15
C ALA A 17 2.23 -0.13 9.93
N GLU A 18 3.18 0.77 10.20
CA GLU A 18 2.99 1.98 11.00
C GLU A 18 2.76 3.25 10.15
N TRP A 19 2.79 3.15 8.81
CA TRP A 19 2.72 4.31 7.92
C TRP A 19 1.46 5.15 8.08
N ASP A 20 1.63 6.43 8.43
CA ASP A 20 0.55 7.39 8.54
C ASP A 20 0.19 7.98 7.16
N ILE A 21 -0.86 7.42 6.55
CA ILE A 21 -1.33 7.88 5.23
C ILE A 21 -1.97 9.28 5.24
N LEU A 22 -2.35 9.82 6.40
CA LEU A 22 -2.90 11.19 6.50
C LEU A 22 -1.78 12.21 6.49
N LYS A 23 -0.65 11.88 7.12
CA LYS A 23 0.52 12.75 7.22
C LYS A 23 1.45 12.64 6.01
N HIS A 24 1.71 11.40 5.56
CA HIS A 24 2.72 11.12 4.52
C HIS A 24 2.10 10.75 3.17
N GLY A 25 0.77 10.61 3.11
CA GLY A 25 0.04 10.27 1.90
C GLY A 25 0.09 8.78 1.57
N VAL A 26 -0.88 8.33 0.77
CA VAL A 26 -0.97 6.94 0.30
C VAL A 26 0.12 6.63 -0.73
N GLN A 27 0.53 7.62 -1.54
CA GLN A 27 1.52 7.40 -2.59
C GLN A 27 2.85 6.90 -2.02
N GLY A 28 3.36 7.54 -0.95
CA GLY A 28 4.60 7.09 -0.32
C GLY A 28 4.53 5.68 0.27
N LEU A 29 3.37 5.28 0.82
CA LEU A 29 3.15 3.90 1.26
C LEU A 29 3.25 2.91 0.08
N LEU A 30 2.62 3.22 -1.05
CA LEU A 30 2.67 2.36 -2.23
C LEU A 30 4.09 2.24 -2.80
N ASP A 31 4.84 3.33 -2.82
CA ASP A 31 6.24 3.33 -3.27
C ASP A 31 7.09 2.45 -2.33
N LEU A 32 6.91 2.56 -1.02
CA LEU A 32 7.58 1.70 -0.05
C LEU A 32 7.18 0.21 -0.21
N VAL A 33 5.91 -0.07 -0.47
CA VAL A 33 5.44 -1.45 -0.75
C VAL A 33 6.11 -2.01 -2.00
N GLU A 34 6.19 -1.22 -3.07
CA GLU A 34 6.83 -1.63 -4.33
C GLU A 34 8.31 -1.94 -4.15
N GLU A 35 9.05 -1.09 -3.42
CA GLU A 35 10.46 -1.31 -3.08
C GLU A 35 10.73 -2.57 -2.23
N ASN A 36 9.68 -3.13 -1.63
CA ASN A 36 9.74 -4.30 -0.78
C ASN A 36 9.05 -5.52 -1.40
N THR A 37 8.62 -5.44 -2.66
CA THR A 37 7.88 -6.54 -3.33
C THR A 37 8.74 -7.17 -4.39
N ASN A 38 8.81 -8.50 -4.41
CA ASN A 38 9.39 -9.21 -5.53
C ASN A 38 8.38 -9.32 -6.67
N TRP A 39 8.88 -9.04 -7.88
CA TRP A 39 8.08 -8.94 -9.11
C TRP A 39 6.88 -8.00 -8.97
N PRO A 40 7.10 -6.73 -8.62
CA PRO A 40 6.00 -5.79 -8.44
C PRO A 40 5.29 -5.60 -9.79
N ASP A 41 4.01 -5.97 -9.84
CA ASP A 41 3.14 -5.62 -10.95
C ASP A 41 2.34 -4.39 -10.56
N ARG A 42 2.88 -3.21 -10.84
CA ARG A 42 2.23 -1.94 -10.48
C ARG A 42 1.16 -1.59 -11.51
N GLN A 43 0.02 -2.25 -11.42
CA GLN A 43 -1.15 -1.87 -12.20
C GLN A 43 -1.92 -0.76 -11.47
N ILE A 44 -1.59 0.50 -11.81
CA ILE A 44 -2.38 1.67 -11.39
C ILE A 44 -3.43 2.00 -12.45
N PHE A 45 -4.70 1.80 -12.12
CA PHE A 45 -5.80 2.27 -12.95
C PHE A 45 -6.40 3.54 -12.39
N ILE A 46 -6.42 4.60 -13.19
CA ILE A 46 -7.15 5.84 -12.85
C ILE A 46 -8.54 5.78 -13.48
N THR A 47 -9.59 5.75 -12.66
CA THR A 47 -10.99 5.76 -13.14
C THR A 47 -11.80 6.89 -12.50
N GLY A 48 -12.70 7.54 -13.25
CA GLY A 48 -13.54 8.65 -12.77
C GLY A 48 -12.77 9.92 -12.37
N LYS A 49 -13.24 10.69 -11.39
CA LYS A 49 -12.62 11.96 -10.90
C LYS A 49 -11.30 11.77 -10.10
N LYS A 50 -10.45 10.79 -10.46
CA LYS A 50 -9.13 10.41 -9.87
C LYS A 50 -9.14 9.28 -8.81
N VAL A 51 -9.86 8.17 -9.01
CA VAL A 51 -9.69 6.96 -8.18
C VAL A 51 -8.53 6.13 -8.70
N ILE A 52 -7.62 5.71 -7.82
CA ILE A 52 -6.49 4.81 -8.13
C ILE A 52 -6.86 3.39 -7.68
N HIS A 53 -6.75 2.42 -8.57
CA HIS A 53 -6.78 1.00 -8.21
C HIS A 53 -5.36 0.49 -8.10
N PHE A 54 -5.09 -0.30 -7.07
CA PHE A 54 -3.81 -0.94 -6.82
C PHE A 54 -4.05 -2.44 -6.63
N GLU A 55 -3.35 -3.24 -7.42
CA GLU A 55 -3.40 -4.69 -7.33
C GLU A 55 -2.07 -5.19 -6.77
N TYR A 56 -2.14 -6.17 -5.87
CA TYR A 56 -0.98 -6.80 -5.26
C TYR A 56 -1.10 -8.31 -5.38
N HIS A 57 -0.03 -8.96 -5.84
CA HIS A 57 0.01 -10.40 -6.06
C HIS A 57 1.21 -11.01 -5.36
N THR A 58 0.97 -11.94 -4.44
CA THR A 58 2.05 -12.53 -3.65
C THR A 58 2.86 -13.54 -4.47
N GLY A 59 2.26 -14.13 -5.51
CA GLY A 59 2.94 -15.06 -6.40
C GLY A 59 3.40 -16.36 -5.71
N GLY A 60 2.90 -16.64 -4.50
CA GLY A 60 3.35 -17.77 -3.68
C GLY A 60 4.72 -17.58 -3.04
N TRP A 61 5.27 -16.36 -3.04
CA TRP A 61 6.55 -16.05 -2.39
C TRP A 61 6.32 -15.43 -1.00
N SER A 62 6.98 -15.97 0.02
CA SER A 62 6.76 -15.63 1.43
C SER A 62 7.04 -14.17 1.76
N GLY A 63 8.07 -13.54 1.18
CA GLY A 63 8.34 -12.14 1.47
C GLY A 63 7.22 -11.20 0.99
N ASN A 64 6.52 -11.53 -0.10
CA ASN A 64 5.37 -10.75 -0.54
C ASN A 64 4.17 -10.96 0.40
N GLU A 65 4.04 -12.14 1.01
CA GLU A 65 3.05 -12.37 2.08
C GLU A 65 3.39 -11.55 3.32
N ASP A 66 4.67 -11.36 3.65
CA ASP A 66 5.11 -10.51 4.76
C ASP A 66 4.75 -9.04 4.53
N VAL A 67 4.95 -8.53 3.31
CA VAL A 67 4.50 -7.17 2.92
C VAL A 67 3.00 -7.00 3.08
N ILE A 68 2.21 -7.98 2.62
CA ILE A 68 0.76 -7.95 2.81
C ILE A 68 0.38 -8.00 4.28
N ASN A 69 1.07 -8.82 5.08
CA ASN A 69 0.83 -8.90 6.50
C ASN A 69 1.15 -7.57 7.21
N ALA A 70 2.18 -6.85 6.77
CA ALA A 70 2.45 -5.48 7.22
C ALA A 70 1.33 -4.51 6.79
N LEU A 71 0.88 -4.55 5.53
CA LEU A 71 -0.24 -3.73 5.06
C LEU A 71 -1.54 -3.99 5.82
N ARG A 72 -1.80 -5.24 6.22
CA ARG A 72 -2.95 -5.61 7.06
C ARG A 72 -2.88 -5.01 8.47
N GLN A 73 -1.67 -4.81 8.98
CA GLN A 73 -1.44 -4.16 10.28
C GLN A 73 -1.57 -2.63 10.17
N ASN A 74 -1.41 -2.06 8.98
CA ASN A 74 -1.75 -0.66 8.72
C ASN A 74 -3.27 -0.47 8.70
N LEU A 75 -3.86 -0.36 9.90
CA LEU A 75 -5.31 -0.39 10.09
C LEU A 75 -6.05 0.66 9.28
N LEU A 76 -5.50 1.87 9.16
CA LEU A 76 -6.16 2.96 8.45
C LEU A 76 -6.17 2.69 6.94
N PHE A 77 -5.01 2.39 6.34
CA PHE A 77 -4.94 2.05 4.92
C PHE A 77 -5.82 0.83 4.61
N TRP A 78 -5.67 -0.24 5.40
CA TRP A 78 -6.43 -1.47 5.17
C TRP A 78 -7.94 -1.21 5.25
N SER A 79 -8.41 -0.51 6.27
CA SER A 79 -9.85 -0.29 6.47
C SER A 79 -10.49 0.57 5.38
N VAL A 80 -9.76 1.51 4.78
CA VAL A 80 -10.33 2.49 3.83
C VAL A 80 -10.01 2.19 2.36
N CYS A 81 -8.94 1.47 2.08
CA CYS A 81 -8.48 1.19 0.72
C CYS A 81 -8.69 -0.27 0.29
N TRP A 82 -8.73 -1.25 1.19
CA TRP A 82 -8.95 -2.65 0.80
C TRP A 82 -10.35 -2.81 0.19
N GLU A 83 -10.42 -3.40 -1.00
CA GLU A 83 -11.69 -3.68 -1.70
C GLU A 83 -12.06 -5.16 -1.64
N LYS A 84 -11.09 -6.04 -1.95
CA LYS A 84 -11.28 -7.50 -1.90
C LYS A 84 -9.94 -8.22 -1.91
N SER A 85 -9.96 -9.50 -1.54
CA SER A 85 -8.91 -10.45 -1.82
C SER A 85 -9.50 -11.74 -2.41
N THR A 86 -8.72 -12.43 -3.24
CA THR A 86 -9.10 -13.73 -3.78
C THR A 86 -8.04 -14.78 -3.41
N ARG A 87 -8.45 -16.05 -3.42
CA ARG A 87 -7.54 -17.18 -3.17
C ARG A 87 -6.38 -17.14 -4.17
N GLY A 88 -5.16 -17.41 -3.69
CA GLY A 88 -3.94 -17.35 -4.51
C GLY A 88 -3.09 -16.11 -4.26
N GLY A 89 -3.43 -15.30 -3.25
CA GLY A 89 -2.61 -14.15 -2.85
C GLY A 89 -2.83 -12.91 -3.70
N HIS A 90 -4.04 -12.72 -4.23
CA HIS A 90 -4.39 -11.52 -4.98
C HIS A 90 -5.20 -10.56 -4.11
N TYR A 91 -4.74 -9.32 -4.01
CA TYR A 91 -5.32 -8.26 -3.20
C TYR A 91 -5.60 -7.06 -4.07
N TYR A 92 -6.78 -6.46 -3.89
CA TYR A 92 -7.26 -5.34 -4.68
C TYR A 92 -7.62 -4.20 -3.75
N PHE A 93 -7.07 -3.03 -4.05
CA PHE A 93 -7.25 -1.81 -3.28
C PHE A 93 -7.81 -0.71 -4.16
N LYS A 94 -8.75 0.06 -3.61
CA LYS A 94 -9.37 1.21 -4.26
C LYS A 94 -9.10 2.47 -3.44
N ILE A 95 -8.19 3.28 -3.94
CA ILE A 95 -7.73 4.50 -3.30
C ILE A 95 -8.50 5.68 -3.86
N LYS A 96 -9.29 6.33 -2.99
CA LYS A 96 -10.02 7.55 -3.33
C LYS A 96 -9.14 8.77 -3.06
N PRO A 97 -9.25 9.83 -3.88
CA PRO A 97 -8.54 11.06 -3.61
C PRO A 97 -9.11 11.68 -2.32
N ILE A 98 -8.26 11.80 -1.30
CA ILE A 98 -8.60 12.49 -0.06
C ILE A 98 -8.55 13.99 -0.38
N LYS A 99 -9.70 14.65 -0.34
CA LYS A 99 -9.74 16.12 -0.40
C LYS A 99 -9.28 16.63 0.96
N VAL A 100 -8.12 17.29 1.00
CA VAL A 100 -7.75 18.12 2.14
C VAL A 100 -8.44 19.47 1.92
N GLU A 101 -9.46 19.78 2.72
CA GLU A 101 -10.06 21.11 2.74
C GLU A 101 -9.09 22.04 3.50
N ASN A 102 -8.31 22.82 2.75
CA ASN A 102 -7.52 23.90 3.33
C ASN A 102 -8.46 25.06 3.70
N ASN A 103 -8.96 25.08 4.94
CA ASN A 103 -9.51 26.30 5.53
C ASN A 103 -8.34 27.21 5.89
N ILE A 104 -7.86 28.00 4.92
CA ILE A 104 -7.00 29.14 5.21
C ILE A 104 -7.94 30.27 5.63
N GLU A 105 -8.11 30.46 6.93
CA GLU A 105 -8.70 31.70 7.44
C GLU A 105 -7.78 32.86 7.04
N LEU A 106 -8.31 33.76 6.21
CA LEU A 106 -7.67 35.03 5.91
C LEU A 106 -7.85 35.95 7.12
N SER A 107 -6.78 36.19 7.86
CA SER A 107 -6.64 37.30 8.81
C SER A 107 -5.74 38.38 8.23
#